data_AF-A0AAD7YSP7-F1
#
_entry.id   AF-A0AAD7YSP7-F1
#
_cell.length_a   1.000
_cell.length_b   1.000
_cell.length_c   1.000
_cell.angle_alpha   90.00
_cell.angle_beta   90.00
_cell.angle_gamma   90.00
#
_symmetry.space_group_name_H-M   'P 1'
#
loop_
_entity.id
_entity.type
_entity.pdbx_description
1 polymer ?
#
loop_
_entity_poly.entity_id
_entity_poly.type
_entity_poly.pdbx_seq_one_letter_code
_entity_poly.pdbx_strand_id
1 'polypeptide(L)'
;MRRILQFVEQACLEVEAEAEAEKRKHSAFLAWVDARDRKAPDLSSKKRAFNHAAKSYKKALRKARFDRISHIGQKLSAQPSGSRAFWSLAKSVEANFCRPTLPPLVRKDGTQAHTAREKAGLFASLFANNSRLDTGSSTPPTLSHCGTSMPEVRIRNKEVLRALCRLDVNKASGPDAALDTGHHLTTPEVYPEDFTFKNILVQKFDCETNKHS
;
A
#
# COMPACT_ATOMS: atom_id res chain seq x y z
N MET A 1 -12.90 -26.05 -10.81
CA MET A 1 -11.71 -26.27 -11.68
C MET A 1 -11.74 -25.49 -12.99
N ARG A 2 -12.84 -25.43 -13.77
CA ARG A 2 -12.87 -24.71 -15.06
C ARG A 2 -12.52 -23.21 -15.00
N ARG A 3 -12.95 -22.49 -13.95
CA ARG A 3 -12.62 -21.06 -13.78
C ARG A 3 -11.12 -20.82 -13.57
N ILE A 4 -10.45 -21.61 -12.74
CA ILE A 4 -9.00 -21.45 -12.46
C ILE A 4 -8.17 -21.67 -13.74
N LEU A 5 -8.54 -22.66 -14.57
CA LEU A 5 -7.87 -22.92 -15.84
C LEU A 5 -8.05 -21.79 -16.86
N GLN A 6 -9.27 -21.26 -17.00
CA GLN A 6 -9.52 -20.08 -17.84
C GLN A 6 -8.71 -18.85 -17.38
N PHE A 7 -8.46 -18.71 -16.08
CA PHE A 7 -7.68 -17.58 -15.55
C PHE A 7 -6.18 -17.70 -15.79
N VAL A 8 -5.61 -18.91 -15.66
CA VAL A 8 -4.20 -19.13 -15.99
C VAL A 8 -3.98 -18.91 -17.49
N GLU A 9 -4.91 -19.38 -18.32
CA GLU A 9 -4.90 -19.19 -19.76
C GLU A 9 -4.99 -17.70 -20.16
N GLN A 10 -5.90 -16.93 -19.54
CA GLN A 10 -6.02 -15.49 -19.79
C GLN A 10 -4.77 -14.70 -19.35
N ALA A 11 -4.19 -15.03 -18.19
CA ALA A 11 -2.97 -14.38 -17.70
C ALA A 11 -1.75 -14.72 -18.56
N CYS A 12 -1.66 -15.95 -19.09
CA CYS A 12 -0.64 -16.33 -20.06
C CYS A 12 -0.79 -15.54 -21.37
N LEU A 13 -2.01 -15.41 -21.89
CA LEU A 13 -2.28 -14.65 -23.12
C LEU A 13 -1.94 -13.15 -22.99
N GLU A 14 -2.15 -12.55 -21.82
CA GLU A 14 -1.82 -11.13 -21.58
C GLU A 14 -0.30 -10.89 -21.51
N VAL A 15 0.44 -11.79 -20.85
CA VAL A 15 1.91 -11.72 -20.79
C VAL A 15 2.53 -11.97 -22.17
N GLU A 16 1.98 -12.89 -22.95
CA GLU A 16 2.41 -13.14 -24.33
C GLU A 16 2.13 -11.93 -25.24
N ALA A 17 0.97 -11.30 -25.13
CA ALA A 17 0.63 -10.11 -25.90
C ALA A 17 1.56 -8.91 -25.62
N GLU A 18 1.96 -8.71 -24.36
CA GLU A 18 2.96 -7.69 -24.01
C GLU A 18 4.35 -8.02 -24.59
N ALA A 19 4.79 -9.27 -24.43
CA ALA A 19 6.08 -9.73 -24.94
C ALA A 19 6.14 -9.63 -26.48
N GLU A 20 5.07 -9.97 -27.19
CA GLU A 20 5.01 -9.80 -28.62
C GLU A 20 4.99 -8.32 -29.04
N ALA A 21 4.25 -7.47 -28.32
CA ALA A 21 4.24 -6.03 -28.60
C ALA A 21 5.62 -5.40 -28.37
N GLU A 22 6.35 -5.86 -27.35
CA GLU A 22 7.74 -5.47 -27.10
C GLU A 22 8.68 -5.95 -28.22
N LYS A 23 8.59 -7.22 -28.61
CA LYS A 23 9.36 -7.77 -29.74
C LYS A 23 9.13 -6.99 -31.03
N ARG A 24 7.86 -6.66 -31.35
CA ARG A 24 7.48 -5.84 -32.51
C ARG A 24 8.03 -4.41 -32.42
N LYS A 25 8.00 -3.79 -31.24
CA LYS A 25 8.62 -2.48 -31.01
C LYS A 25 10.13 -2.53 -31.23
N HIS A 26 10.79 -3.56 -30.68
CA HIS A 26 12.24 -3.72 -30.77
C HIS A 26 12.70 -3.99 -32.20
N SER A 27 12.02 -4.88 -32.93
CA SER A 27 12.35 -5.15 -34.34
C SER A 27 12.14 -3.92 -35.23
N ALA A 28 11.06 -3.16 -35.02
CA ALA A 28 10.82 -1.92 -35.76
C ALA A 28 11.84 -0.82 -35.42
N PHE A 29 12.33 -0.78 -34.18
CA PHE A 29 13.41 0.12 -33.76
C PHE A 29 14.72 -0.21 -34.50
N LEU A 30 15.12 -1.48 -34.51
CA LEU A 30 16.32 -1.93 -35.23
C LEU A 30 16.24 -1.61 -36.72
N ALA A 31 15.10 -1.87 -37.35
CA ALA A 31 14.87 -1.56 -38.76
C ALA A 31 14.93 -0.05 -39.06
N TRP A 32 14.47 0.80 -38.13
CA TRP A 32 14.57 2.25 -38.27
C TRP A 32 16.01 2.76 -38.08
N VAL A 33 16.75 2.20 -37.13
CA VAL A 33 18.17 2.52 -36.90
C VAL A 33 19.01 2.13 -38.11
N ASP A 34 18.85 0.92 -38.62
CA ASP A 34 19.57 0.43 -39.81
C ASP A 34 19.28 1.31 -41.06
N ALA A 35 18.02 1.66 -41.29
CA ALA A 35 17.63 2.56 -42.38
C ALA A 35 18.22 3.97 -42.22
N ARG A 36 18.35 4.46 -40.99
CA ARG A 36 18.96 5.77 -40.69
C ARG A 36 20.46 5.73 -41.00
N ASP A 37 21.14 4.69 -40.57
CA ASP A 37 22.59 4.57 -40.71
C ASP A 37 22.98 4.38 -42.20
N ARG A 38 22.15 3.67 -42.97
CA ARG A 38 22.30 3.52 -44.43
C ARG A 38 21.78 4.70 -45.26
N LYS A 39 21.21 5.73 -44.64
CA LYS A 39 20.54 6.86 -45.31
C LYS A 39 19.51 6.39 -46.35
N ALA A 40 18.74 5.36 -45.99
CA ALA A 40 17.79 4.73 -46.90
C ALA A 40 16.67 5.72 -47.30
N PRO A 41 16.18 5.66 -48.55
CA PRO A 41 15.12 6.56 -49.04
C PRO A 41 13.78 6.35 -48.33
N ASP A 42 13.57 5.19 -47.67
CA ASP A 42 12.35 4.83 -46.95
C ASP A 42 12.40 5.13 -45.44
N LEU A 43 13.39 5.90 -44.98
CA LEU A 43 13.61 6.25 -43.56
C LEU A 43 12.34 6.74 -42.84
N SER A 44 11.54 7.59 -43.52
CA SER A 44 10.28 8.13 -42.97
C SER A 44 9.25 7.02 -42.71
N SER A 45 9.16 6.04 -43.60
CA SER A 45 8.26 4.88 -43.47
C SER A 45 8.68 4.01 -42.28
N LYS A 46 9.97 3.70 -42.14
CA LYS A 46 10.52 2.92 -41.03
C LYS A 46 10.32 3.63 -39.68
N LYS A 47 10.52 4.94 -39.62
CA LYS A 47 10.23 5.76 -38.43
C LYS A 47 8.75 5.71 -38.05
N ARG A 48 7.85 5.77 -39.04
CA ARG A 48 6.40 5.66 -38.82
C ARG A 48 6.02 4.28 -38.28
N ALA A 49 6.60 3.20 -38.82
CA ALA A 49 6.40 1.83 -38.34
C ALA A 49 6.86 1.67 -36.89
N PHE A 50 8.05 2.17 -36.53
CA PHE A 50 8.52 2.19 -35.15
C PHE A 50 7.57 2.95 -34.22
N ASN A 51 7.16 4.16 -34.59
CA ASN A 51 6.24 4.96 -33.79
C ASN A 51 4.88 4.26 -33.59
N HIS A 52 4.37 3.58 -34.62
CA HIS A 52 3.15 2.79 -34.52
C HIS A 52 3.32 1.61 -33.55
N ALA A 53 4.41 0.85 -33.68
CA ALA A 53 4.73 -0.25 -32.77
C ALA A 53 4.92 0.23 -31.32
N ALA A 54 5.58 1.37 -31.12
CA ALA A 54 5.78 1.97 -29.80
C ALA A 54 4.45 2.42 -29.16
N LYS A 55 3.53 3.00 -29.95
CA LYS A 55 2.17 3.35 -29.47
C LYS A 55 1.38 2.10 -29.10
N SER A 56 1.47 1.04 -29.91
CA SER A 56 0.83 -0.24 -29.63
C SER A 56 1.34 -0.87 -28.33
N TYR A 57 2.66 -0.94 -28.15
CA TYR A 57 3.28 -1.41 -26.90
C TYR A 57 2.81 -0.60 -25.68
N LYS A 58 2.81 0.74 -25.77
CA LYS A 58 2.29 1.60 -24.69
C LYS A 58 0.81 1.36 -24.40
N LYS A 59 0.01 0.94 -25.39
CA LYS A 59 -1.40 0.59 -25.20
C LYS A 59 -1.53 -0.75 -24.47
N ALA A 60 -0.77 -1.76 -24.89
CA ALA A 60 -0.72 -3.08 -24.24
C ALA A 60 -0.32 -2.95 -22.76
N LEU A 61 0.76 -2.21 -22.47
CA LEU A 61 1.24 -1.99 -21.10
C LEU A 61 0.20 -1.27 -20.22
N ARG A 62 -0.52 -0.28 -20.77
CA ARG A 62 -1.59 0.42 -20.04
C ARG A 62 -2.75 -0.52 -19.75
N LYS A 63 -3.13 -1.35 -20.71
CA LYS A 63 -4.21 -2.34 -20.55
C LYS A 63 -3.85 -3.36 -19.47
N ALA A 64 -2.69 -4.01 -19.55
CA ALA A 64 -2.28 -5.00 -18.56
C ALA A 64 -2.19 -4.43 -17.14
N ARG A 65 -1.70 -3.19 -17.00
CA ARG A 65 -1.71 -2.48 -15.70
C ARG A 65 -3.12 -2.28 -15.16
N PHE A 66 -4.02 -1.80 -16.01
CA PHE A 66 -5.42 -1.61 -15.64
C PHE A 66 -6.06 -2.94 -15.23
N ASP A 67 -5.92 -3.98 -16.04
CA ASP A 67 -6.49 -5.30 -15.79
C ASP A 67 -5.96 -5.89 -14.46
N ARG A 68 -4.66 -5.74 -14.19
CA ARG A 68 -4.07 -6.18 -12.93
C ARG A 68 -4.65 -5.43 -11.73
N ILE A 69 -4.81 -4.11 -11.82
CA ILE A 69 -5.41 -3.30 -10.75
C ILE A 69 -6.86 -3.72 -10.53
N SER A 70 -7.65 -3.84 -11.60
CA SER A 70 -9.05 -4.29 -11.53
C SER A 70 -9.17 -5.68 -10.91
N HIS A 71 -8.30 -6.61 -11.27
CA HIS A 71 -8.30 -7.96 -10.71
C HIS A 71 -7.92 -7.98 -9.22
N ILE A 72 -6.94 -7.19 -8.81
CA ILE A 72 -6.60 -7.02 -7.39
C ILE A 72 -7.80 -6.43 -6.63
N GLY A 73 -8.45 -5.42 -7.19
CA GLY A 73 -9.67 -4.82 -6.63
C GLY A 73 -10.80 -5.83 -6.46
N GLN A 74 -11.07 -6.64 -7.48
CA GLN A 74 -12.07 -7.71 -7.43
C GLN A 74 -11.73 -8.77 -6.37
N LYS A 75 -10.45 -9.15 -6.25
CA LYS A 75 -10.02 -10.09 -5.21
C LYS A 75 -10.22 -9.50 -3.82
N LEU A 76 -9.88 -8.23 -3.62
CA LEU A 76 -10.10 -7.55 -2.34
C LEU A 76 -11.59 -7.44 -2.01
N SER A 77 -12.45 -7.09 -2.98
CA SER A 77 -13.90 -7.00 -2.76
C SER A 77 -14.55 -8.36 -2.46
N ALA A 78 -13.97 -9.45 -2.96
CA ALA A 78 -14.47 -10.80 -2.73
C ALA A 78 -14.09 -11.35 -1.33
N GLN A 79 -13.13 -10.74 -0.64
CA GLN A 79 -12.75 -11.16 0.72
C GLN A 79 -13.60 -10.42 1.77
N PRO A 80 -14.01 -11.10 2.86
CA PRO A 80 -14.64 -10.42 3.99
C PRO A 80 -13.73 -9.33 4.55
N SER A 81 -14.29 -8.14 4.79
CA SER A 81 -13.61 -7.02 5.43
C SER A 81 -13.03 -7.45 6.78
N GLY A 82 -11.75 -7.16 6.99
CA GLY A 82 -11.05 -7.54 8.23
C GLY A 82 -10.49 -8.96 8.25
N SER A 83 -10.70 -9.78 7.21
CA SER A 83 -10.12 -11.12 7.15
C SER A 83 -8.59 -11.11 7.01
N ARG A 84 -7.92 -12.14 7.52
CA ARG A 84 -6.47 -12.32 7.32
C ARG A 84 -6.09 -12.33 5.82
N ALA A 85 -6.91 -12.99 4.98
CA ALA A 85 -6.69 -13.05 3.55
C ALA A 85 -6.81 -11.68 2.87
N PHE A 86 -7.80 -10.87 3.27
CA PHE A 86 -7.93 -9.48 2.84
C PHE A 86 -6.66 -8.67 3.18
N TRP A 87 -6.25 -8.67 4.45
CA TRP A 87 -5.08 -7.89 4.89
C TRP A 87 -3.76 -8.38 4.30
N SER A 88 -3.60 -9.70 4.13
CA SER A 88 -2.43 -10.27 3.46
C SER A 88 -2.32 -9.79 2.01
N LEU A 89 -3.45 -9.79 1.28
CA LEU A 89 -3.49 -9.30 -0.11
C LEU A 89 -3.27 -7.79 -0.15
N ALA A 90 -3.95 -7.02 0.69
CA ALA A 90 -3.81 -5.57 0.79
C ALA A 90 -2.35 -5.18 1.07
N LYS A 91 -1.71 -5.79 2.07
CA LYS A 91 -0.28 -5.61 2.40
C LYS A 91 0.64 -5.96 1.25
N SER A 92 0.37 -7.04 0.52
CA SER A 92 1.22 -7.44 -0.62
C SER A 92 1.17 -6.42 -1.77
N VAL A 93 0.04 -5.74 -1.94
CA VAL A 93 -0.14 -4.67 -2.93
C VAL A 93 0.50 -3.38 -2.41
N GLU A 94 0.21 -3.03 -1.16
CA GLU A 94 0.73 -1.85 -0.46
C GLU A 94 2.26 -1.86 -0.35
N ALA A 95 2.88 -3.01 -0.10
CA ALA A 95 4.34 -3.14 -0.02
C ALA A 95 5.07 -2.72 -1.30
N ASN A 96 4.39 -2.76 -2.46
CA ASN A 96 4.94 -2.21 -3.71
C ASN A 96 4.90 -0.66 -3.75
N PHE A 97 4.05 -0.04 -2.93
CA PHE A 97 3.86 1.41 -2.81
C PHE A 97 4.53 2.01 -1.56
N CYS A 98 4.82 1.21 -0.54
CA CYS A 98 5.57 1.61 0.66
C CYS A 98 7.06 1.81 0.36
N ARG A 99 7.39 2.77 -0.50
CA ARG A 99 8.72 3.38 -0.44
C ARG A 99 8.78 4.19 0.86
N PRO A 100 9.91 4.17 1.60
CA PRO A 100 10.04 4.99 2.79
C PRO A 100 9.75 6.45 2.41
N THR A 101 8.69 7.02 2.99
CA THR A 101 8.22 8.40 2.75
C THR A 101 9.22 9.43 3.23
N LEU A 102 10.02 9.07 4.23
CA LEU A 102 11.08 9.92 4.74
C LEU A 102 12.27 9.93 3.77
N PRO A 103 12.81 11.10 3.38
CA PRO A 103 14.08 11.17 2.68
C PRO A 103 15.23 10.58 3.52
N PRO A 104 16.40 10.28 2.93
CA PRO A 104 17.57 9.89 3.69
C PRO A 104 17.89 10.91 4.79
N LEU A 105 18.13 10.44 6.01
CA LEU A 105 18.47 11.31 7.14
C LEU A 105 19.98 11.39 7.30
N VAL A 106 20.51 12.59 7.54
CA VAL A 106 21.95 12.79 7.76
C VAL A 106 22.28 12.51 9.23
N ARG A 107 23.28 11.67 9.46
CA ARG A 107 23.84 11.36 10.77
C ARG A 107 24.87 12.44 11.18
N LYS A 108 25.22 12.48 12.47
CA LYS A 108 26.24 13.42 12.98
C LYS A 108 27.64 13.22 12.36
N ASP A 109 27.94 12.01 11.89
CA ASP A 109 29.19 11.66 11.21
C ASP A 109 29.19 12.01 9.71
N GLY A 110 28.11 12.64 9.21
CA GLY A 110 27.95 13.01 7.80
C GLY A 110 27.43 11.88 6.90
N THR A 111 27.28 10.65 7.42
CA THR A 111 26.71 9.53 6.66
C THR A 111 25.19 9.64 6.56
N GLN A 112 24.57 8.93 5.60
CA GLN A 112 23.12 8.95 5.39
C GLN A 112 22.44 7.64 5.82
N ALA A 113 21.29 7.77 6.49
CA ALA A 113 20.41 6.67 6.85
C ALA A 113 19.33 6.50 5.76
N HIS A 114 19.41 5.42 4.98
CA HIS A 114 18.53 5.19 3.84
C HIS A 114 17.39 4.24 4.20
N THR A 115 17.64 3.26 5.06
CA THR A 115 16.66 2.24 5.45
C THR A 115 15.75 2.74 6.58
N ALA A 116 14.54 2.21 6.65
CA ALA A 116 13.60 2.54 7.74
C ALA A 116 14.19 2.20 9.12
N ARG A 117 14.92 1.08 9.25
CA ARG A 117 15.56 0.65 10.48
C ARG A 117 16.61 1.65 10.96
N GLU A 118 17.47 2.11 10.06
CA GLU A 118 18.49 3.11 10.40
C GLU A 118 17.87 4.45 10.81
N LYS A 119 16.82 4.90 10.10
CA LYS A 119 16.09 6.13 10.43
C LYS A 119 15.43 6.04 11.81
N ALA A 120 14.77 4.92 12.11
CA ALA A 120 14.17 4.68 13.42
C ALA A 120 15.22 4.68 14.54
N GLY A 121 16.36 4.02 14.31
CA GLY A 121 17.48 4.05 15.26
C GLY A 121 18.02 5.46 15.51
N LEU A 122 18.12 6.28 14.46
CA LEU A 122 18.55 7.67 14.57
C LEU A 122 17.55 8.50 15.41
N PHE A 123 16.25 8.40 15.13
CA PHE A 123 15.23 9.08 15.94
C PHE A 123 15.25 8.63 17.40
N ALA A 124 15.35 7.33 17.66
CA ALA A 124 15.42 6.80 19.02
C ALA A 124 16.64 7.35 19.76
N SER A 125 17.81 7.40 19.10
CA SER A 125 19.03 7.96 19.69
C SER A 125 18.92 9.46 19.94
N LEU A 126 18.32 10.22 19.02
CA LEU A 126 18.09 11.66 19.18
C LEU A 126 17.13 11.91 20.35
N PHE A 127 16.04 11.16 20.41
CA PHE A 127 15.09 11.25 21.52
C PHE A 127 15.77 10.93 22.86
N ALA A 128 16.45 9.79 22.98
CA ALA A 128 17.14 9.41 24.23
C ALA A 128 18.18 10.44 24.69
N ASN A 129 18.87 11.10 23.75
CA ASN A 129 19.86 12.12 24.07
C ASN A 129 19.24 13.46 24.51
N ASN A 130 18.08 13.83 23.96
CA ASN A 130 17.42 15.11 24.25
C ASN A 130 16.31 15.02 25.31
N SER A 131 15.85 13.81 25.63
CA SER A 131 14.77 13.55 26.60
C SER A 131 15.30 13.09 27.96
N ARG A 132 16.49 13.55 28.34
CA ARG A 132 17.01 13.37 29.70
C ARG A 132 16.33 14.40 30.60
N LEU A 133 15.47 13.92 31.51
CA LEU A 133 14.96 14.76 32.60
C LEU A 133 16.13 15.10 33.52
N ASP A 134 16.25 16.37 33.89
CA ASP A 134 17.19 16.79 34.93
C ASP A 134 16.77 16.15 36.26
N THR A 135 17.51 15.13 36.69
CA THR A 135 17.30 14.46 37.98
C THR A 135 17.88 15.28 39.14
N GLY A 136 18.40 16.48 38.88
CA GLY A 136 18.90 17.41 39.88
C GLY A 136 17.77 17.99 40.73
N SER A 137 17.54 17.41 41.90
CA SER A 137 16.72 17.94 43.02
C SER A 137 15.25 18.32 42.73
N SER A 138 14.79 18.20 41.49
CA SER A 138 13.44 18.57 41.10
C SER A 138 12.47 17.52 41.61
N THR A 139 11.80 17.82 42.73
CA THR A 139 10.66 17.04 43.19
C THR A 139 9.56 17.11 42.13
N PRO A 140 8.99 15.97 41.69
CA PRO A 140 7.83 15.99 40.81
C PRO A 140 6.73 16.84 41.48
N PRO A 141 5.93 17.60 40.72
CA PRO A 141 4.84 18.38 41.30
C PRO A 141 3.97 17.45 42.13
N THR A 142 3.71 17.85 43.38
CA THR A 142 2.87 17.09 44.30
C THR A 142 1.48 16.98 43.65
N LEU A 143 1.20 15.82 43.07
CA LEU A 143 -0.12 15.55 42.52
C LEU A 143 -1.09 15.56 43.69
N SER A 144 -2.17 16.34 43.58
CA SER A 144 -3.28 16.25 44.53
C SER A 144 -3.74 14.81 44.58
N HIS A 145 -3.87 14.27 45.79
CA HIS A 145 -4.29 12.89 46.00
C HIS A 145 -5.60 12.64 45.25
N CYS A 146 -5.52 11.86 44.18
CA CYS A 146 -6.68 11.46 43.41
C CYS A 146 -7.39 10.39 44.24
N GLY A 147 -8.43 10.78 44.98
CA GLY A 147 -9.19 9.89 45.87
C GLY A 147 -10.01 8.82 45.15
N THR A 148 -9.92 8.74 43.82
CA THR A 148 -10.53 7.68 43.03
C THR A 148 -9.57 6.49 42.96
N SER A 149 -9.89 5.45 43.73
CA SER A 149 -9.26 4.14 43.57
C SER A 149 -10.01 3.36 42.50
N MET A 150 -9.29 2.70 41.60
CA MET A 150 -9.90 1.82 40.61
C MET A 150 -10.59 0.66 41.34
N PRO A 151 -11.88 0.38 41.09
CA PRO A 151 -12.57 -0.72 41.74
C PRO A 151 -11.91 -2.05 41.39
N GLU A 152 -11.99 -3.02 42.31
CA GLU A 152 -11.47 -4.38 42.11
C GLU A 152 -12.08 -5.00 40.85
N VAL A 153 -11.24 -5.27 39.84
CA VAL A 153 -11.68 -5.92 38.61
C VAL A 153 -11.84 -7.41 38.86
N ARG A 154 -13.09 -7.86 38.96
CA ARG A 154 -13.42 -9.28 39.14
C ARG A 154 -13.66 -9.95 37.79
N ILE A 155 -12.71 -10.74 37.33
CA ILE A 155 -12.83 -11.52 36.08
C ILE A 155 -13.55 -12.83 36.39
N ARG A 156 -14.77 -13.01 35.88
CA ARG A 156 -15.53 -14.26 36.05
C ARG A 156 -15.34 -15.20 34.86
N ASN A 157 -15.19 -16.50 35.10
CA ASN A 157 -15.05 -17.51 34.04
C ASN A 157 -16.16 -17.45 32.99
N LYS A 158 -17.41 -17.17 33.40
CA LYS A 158 -18.56 -17.03 32.48
C LYS A 158 -18.41 -15.83 31.52
N GLU A 159 -17.76 -14.76 31.96
CA GLU A 159 -17.52 -13.57 31.13
C GLU A 159 -16.40 -13.82 30.15
N VAL A 160 -15.33 -14.50 30.60
CA VAL A 160 -14.24 -14.95 29.73
C VAL A 160 -14.78 -15.88 28.64
N LEU A 161 -15.58 -16.88 29.01
CA LEU A 161 -16.16 -17.81 28.04
C LEU A 161 -17.06 -17.08 27.02
N ARG A 162 -17.87 -16.13 27.50
CA ARG A 162 -18.73 -15.32 26.63
C ARG A 162 -17.91 -14.45 25.67
N ALA A 163 -16.81 -13.87 26.12
CA ALA A 163 -15.91 -13.07 25.29
C ALA A 163 -15.25 -13.95 24.21
N LEU A 164 -14.75 -15.12 24.59
CA LEU A 164 -14.15 -16.09 23.66
C LEU A 164 -15.15 -16.60 22.61
N CYS A 165 -16.39 -16.93 23.00
CA CYS A 165 -17.42 -17.37 22.06
C CYS A 165 -17.87 -16.29 21.07
N ARG A 166 -17.64 -15.01 21.40
CA ARG A 166 -17.97 -13.86 20.53
C ARG A 166 -16.79 -13.42 19.67
N LEU A 167 -15.61 -14.02 19.87
CA LEU A 167 -14.42 -13.69 19.11
C LEU A 167 -14.55 -14.25 17.69
N ASP A 168 -14.55 -13.38 16.69
CA ASP A 168 -14.40 -13.81 15.30
C ASP A 168 -12.91 -14.09 15.02
N VAL A 169 -12.54 -15.36 15.02
CA VAL A 169 -11.17 -15.84 14.74
C VAL A 169 -10.68 -15.48 13.33
N ASN A 170 -11.58 -15.10 12.43
CA ASN A 170 -11.21 -14.69 11.08
C ASN A 170 -10.92 -13.20 10.98
N LYS A 171 -11.32 -12.40 11.98
CA LYS A 171 -10.99 -10.97 12.07
C LYS A 171 -9.54 -10.83 12.49
N ALA A 172 -8.75 -10.12 11.69
CA ALA A 172 -7.40 -9.74 12.09
C ALA A 172 -7.47 -8.87 13.36
N SER A 173 -6.58 -9.12 14.32
CA SER A 173 -6.29 -8.15 15.39
C SER A 173 -5.75 -6.89 14.73
N GLY A 174 -6.63 -5.94 14.45
CA GLY A 174 -6.26 -4.59 14.05
C GLY A 174 -5.56 -3.87 15.23
N PRO A 175 -4.95 -2.69 14.98
CA PRO A 175 -4.45 -1.86 16.07
C PRO A 175 -5.62 -1.61 17.03
N ASP A 176 -5.40 -1.94 18.29
CA ASP A 176 -6.43 -2.24 19.27
C ASP A 176 -7.64 -1.29 19.18
N ALA A 177 -8.83 -1.87 19.01
CA ALA A 177 -10.06 -1.15 19.25
C ALA A 177 -10.10 -0.84 20.76
N ALA A 178 -9.53 0.30 21.13
CA ALA A 178 -9.85 0.96 22.38
C ALA A 178 -11.38 1.02 22.47
N LEU A 179 -11.91 0.49 23.57
CA LEU A 179 -13.34 0.39 23.81
C LEU A 179 -14.04 1.71 23.48
N ASP A 180 -15.00 1.62 22.55
CA ASP A 180 -16.03 2.64 22.36
C ASP A 180 -16.96 2.62 23.56
N THR A 181 -16.58 3.36 24.60
CA THR A 181 -17.50 3.92 25.59
C THR A 181 -17.09 5.35 25.85
N GLY A 182 -17.60 6.24 25.00
CA GLY A 182 -17.87 7.66 25.25
C GLY A 182 -16.91 8.40 26.17
N HIS A 183 -15.79 8.88 25.64
CA HIS A 183 -15.17 10.10 26.13
C HIS A 183 -14.64 10.93 24.95
N HIS A 184 -15.30 12.06 24.75
CA HIS A 184 -14.92 13.12 23.83
C HIS A 184 -13.63 13.75 24.37
N LEU A 185 -12.47 13.28 23.90
CA LEU A 185 -11.21 14.00 24.06
C LEU A 185 -10.62 14.21 22.67
N THR A 186 -10.88 15.42 22.20
CA THR A 186 -10.14 16.10 21.14
C THR A 186 -8.63 15.92 21.31
N THR A 187 -7.97 15.43 20.27
CA THR A 187 -6.57 15.76 19.99
C THR A 187 -6.55 16.50 18.64
N PRO A 188 -5.88 17.65 18.54
CA PRO A 188 -5.71 18.32 17.27
C PRO A 188 -4.54 17.69 16.50
N GLU A 189 -4.67 17.77 15.18
CA GLU A 189 -3.59 17.87 14.22
C GLU A 189 -2.84 16.62 13.69
N VAL A 190 -3.13 16.41 12.39
CA VAL A 190 -2.25 16.06 11.26
C VAL A 190 -1.81 14.60 11.10
N TYR A 191 -2.61 13.87 10.31
CA TYR A 191 -2.08 12.93 9.31
C TYR A 191 -2.68 13.27 7.93
N PRO A 192 -1.87 13.49 6.89
CA PRO A 192 -2.36 13.57 5.52
C PRO A 192 -2.54 12.14 4.97
N GLU A 193 -3.59 11.44 5.43
CA GLU A 193 -4.03 10.14 4.89
C GLU A 193 -4.87 10.29 3.59
N ASP A 194 -4.96 11.52 3.08
CA ASP A 194 -6.04 11.89 2.17
C ASP A 194 -5.79 11.62 0.67
N PHE A 195 -4.63 11.08 0.27
CA PHE A 195 -4.29 10.94 -1.15
C PHE A 195 -4.33 9.51 -1.71
N THR A 196 -4.23 8.48 -0.88
CA THR A 196 -4.06 7.10 -1.38
C THR A 196 -5.34 6.28 -1.35
N PHE A 197 -6.20 6.47 -0.34
CA PHE A 197 -7.49 5.78 -0.26
C PHE A 197 -8.53 6.34 -1.22
N LYS A 198 -8.46 7.64 -1.57
CA LYS A 198 -9.41 8.25 -2.51
C LYS A 198 -9.40 7.58 -3.88
N ASN A 199 -8.24 7.17 -4.43
CA ASN A 199 -8.22 6.50 -5.73
C ASN A 199 -8.78 5.07 -5.74
N ILE A 200 -8.76 4.38 -4.59
CA ILE A 200 -9.34 3.02 -4.46
C ILE A 200 -10.85 3.10 -4.12
N LEU A 201 -11.26 4.11 -3.33
CA LEU A 201 -12.68 4.35 -3.01
C LEU A 201 -13.46 5.04 -4.13
N VAL A 202 -12.83 5.88 -4.95
CA VAL A 202 -13.48 6.52 -6.11
C VAL A 202 -13.94 5.47 -7.14
N GLN A 203 -13.18 4.39 -7.34
CA GLN A 203 -13.65 3.25 -8.16
C GLN A 203 -14.81 2.48 -7.52
N LYS A 204 -14.98 2.55 -6.20
CA LYS A 204 -16.10 1.89 -5.51
C LYS A 204 -17.42 2.66 -5.69
N PHE A 205 -17.36 4.00 -5.71
CA PHE A 205 -18.55 4.85 -5.93
C PHE A 205 -19.02 4.88 -7.39
N ASP A 206 -18.11 4.87 -8.38
CA ASP A 206 -18.49 4.89 -9.81
C ASP A 206 -19.06 3.55 -10.31
N CYS A 207 -18.83 2.44 -9.58
CA CYS A 207 -19.35 1.11 -9.96
C CYS A 207 -20.76 0.84 -9.40
N GLU A 208 -21.16 1.52 -8.33
CA GLU A 208 -22.48 1.33 -7.71
C GLU A 208 -23.58 2.23 -8.34
N THR A 209 -23.23 3.35 -8.96
CA THR A 209 -24.19 4.27 -9.59
C THR A 209 -24.63 3.89 -11.01
N ASN A 210 -23.97 2.92 -11.66
CA ASN A 210 -24.24 2.57 -13.06
C ASN A 210 -25.00 1.23 -13.24
N LYS A 211 -25.68 0.75 -12.19
CA LYS A 211 -26.50 -0.47 -12.23
C LYS A 211 -28.03 -0.22 -12.26
N HIS A 212 -28.47 1.04 -12.28
CA HIS A 212 -29.90 1.39 -12.32
C HIS A 212 -30.19 2.54 -13.31
N SER A 213 -29.84 2.35 -14.59
CA SER A 213 -30.41 3.08 -15.73
C SER A 213 -30.38 2.21 -16.97
#